data_AF-A0A386HUU4-F1
#
_entry.id   AF-A0A386HUU4-F1
#
_cell.length_a   1.000
_cell.length_b   1.000
_cell.length_c   1.000
_cell.angle_alpha   90.00
_cell.angle_beta   90.00
_cell.angle_gamma   90.00
#
_symmetry.space_group_name_H-M   'P 1'
#
loop_
_entity.id
_entity.type
_entity.pdbx_description
1 polymer ?
#
loop_
_entity_poly.entity_id
_entity_poly.type
_entity_poly.pdbx_seq_one_letter_code
_entity_poly.pdbx_strand_id
1 'polypeptide(L)' 'MLTLCTFTQTFAQCALCTKTAQQLGDGPATGLNKGILYLMTIPLCLLFYIGYRWYKREQFIVKNENPNPNP' A
#
# COMPACT_ATOMS: atom_id res chain seq x y z
N MET A 1 11.97 9.63 -17.36
CA MET A 1 11.66 9.51 -15.92
C MET A 1 11.09 8.12 -15.64
N LEU A 2 11.97 7.12 -15.67
CA LEU A 2 11.69 5.76 -15.27
C LEU A 2 12.97 5.25 -14.63
N THR A 3 13.10 5.42 -13.31
CA THR A 3 14.29 4.97 -12.58
C THR A 3 13.86 3.86 -11.64
N LEU A 4 14.35 2.66 -11.95
CA LEU A 4 14.18 1.43 -11.20
C LEU A 4 14.80 1.54 -9.79
N CYS A 5 14.10 0.92 -8.83
CA CYS A 5 14.60 0.28 -7.61
C CYS A 5 15.99 0.68 -7.10
N THR A 6 16.08 1.81 -6.40
CA THR A 6 17.16 2.03 -5.43
C THR A 6 16.72 1.56 -4.05
N PHE A 7 17.40 0.54 -3.50
CA PHE A 7 17.34 0.20 -2.08
C PHE A 7 18.04 1.32 -1.29
N THR A 8 17.27 2.32 -0.92
CA THR A 8 17.71 3.45 -0.10
C THR A 8 17.77 3.00 1.37
N GLN A 9 18.92 3.27 2.02
CA GLN A 9 19.16 3.10 3.45
C GLN A 9 17.97 3.61 4.28
N THR A 10 17.62 2.90 5.35
CA THR A 10 16.40 3.08 6.18
C THR A 10 16.37 4.36 7.03
N PHE A 11 16.84 5.48 6.49
CA PHE A 11 16.60 6.82 7.00
C PHE A 11 15.42 7.43 6.24
N ALA A 12 14.56 8.19 6.93
CA ALA A 12 13.28 8.66 6.40
C ALA A 12 13.45 9.31 5.02
N GLN A 13 12.94 8.65 3.97
CA GLN A 13 13.15 9.05 2.57
C GLN A 13 12.36 10.32 2.18
N CYS A 14 11.41 10.72 3.01
CA CYS A 14 10.59 11.91 2.81
C CYS A 14 11.16 13.06 3.65
N ALA A 15 11.53 14.17 3.01
CA ALA A 15 12.05 15.36 3.70
C ALA A 15 11.09 15.89 4.79
N LEU A 16 9.78 15.73 4.58
CA LEU A 16 8.74 16.10 5.54
C LEU A 16 8.83 15.26 6.82
N CYS A 17 8.95 13.93 6.70
CA CYS A 17 9.02 13.03 7.84
C CYS A 17 10.29 13.26 8.68
N THR A 18 11.41 13.60 8.04
CA THR A 18 12.65 13.97 8.73
C THR A 18 12.48 15.25 9.55
N LYS A 19 11.86 16.29 8.98
CA LYS A 19 11.58 17.53 9.73
C LYS A 19 10.63 17.30 10.90
N THR A 20 9.58 16.51 10.70
CA THR A 20 8.66 16.14 11.78
C THR A 20 9.42 15.41 12.89
N ALA A 21 10.23 14.40 12.59
CA ALA A 21 11.02 13.68 13.60
C ALA A 21 11.91 14.62 14.44
N GLN A 22 12.53 15.63 13.83
CA GLN A 22 13.38 16.61 14.53
C GLN A 22 12.61 17.52 15.50
N GLN A 23 11.31 17.73 15.27
CA GLN A 23 10.46 18.52 16.16
C GLN A 23 9.85 17.68 17.29
N LEU A 24 10.01 16.36 17.24
CA LEU A 24 9.52 15.41 18.22
C LEU A 24 10.66 14.98 19.15
N GLY A 25 10.38 14.76 20.44
CA GLY A 25 11.37 14.21 21.38
C GLY A 25 11.74 12.76 21.05
N ASP A 26 12.79 12.24 21.70
CA ASP A 26 13.40 10.93 21.40
C ASP A 26 12.39 9.76 21.31
N GLY A 27 11.39 9.73 22.19
CA GLY A 27 10.37 8.67 22.20
C GLY A 27 9.60 8.58 20.88
N PRO A 28 8.81 9.60 20.50
CA PRO A 28 8.03 9.57 19.26
C PRO A 28 8.88 9.75 17.98
N ALA A 29 10.04 10.39 18.04
CA ALA A 29 10.95 10.50 16.89
C ALA A 29 11.42 9.12 16.38
N THR A 30 11.69 8.19 17.31
CA THR A 30 12.17 6.83 16.99
C THR A 30 11.08 5.94 16.36
N GLY A 31 9.80 6.23 16.64
CA GLY A 31 8.64 5.45 16.14
C GLY A 31 8.10 5.89 14.78
N LEU A 32 8.52 7.05 14.26
CA LEU A 32 7.86 7.70 13.12
C LEU A 32 7.87 6.84 11.84
N ASN A 33 8.99 6.19 11.51
CA ASN A 33 9.09 5.35 10.30
C ASN A 33 8.12 4.16 10.33
N LYS A 34 7.92 3.56 11.52
CA LYS A 34 6.94 2.48 11.70
C LYS A 34 5.52 3.00 11.52
N GLY A 35 5.23 4.20 12.01
CA GLY A 35 3.94 4.87 11.81
C GLY A 35 3.63 5.13 10.33
N ILE A 36 4.59 5.63 9.55
CA ILE A 36 4.42 5.88 8.11
C ILE A 36 4.09 4.58 7.37
N LEU A 37 4.87 3.52 7.62
CA LEU A 37 4.62 2.21 7.01
C LEU A 37 3.25 1.66 7.38
N TYR A 38 2.84 1.81 8.64
CA TYR A 38 1.52 1.39 9.11
C TYR A 38 0.40 2.13 8.36
N LEU A 39 0.48 3.47 8.28
CA LEU A 39 -0.52 4.30 7.62
C LEU A 39 -0.58 4.08 6.10
N MET A 40 0.53 3.74 5.45
CA MET A 40 0.55 3.40 4.02
C MET A 40 0.03 1.98 3.74
N THR A 41 0.34 1.02 4.61
CA THR A 41 -0.03 -0.39 4.41
C THR A 41 -1.54 -0.59 4.48
N ILE A 42 -2.21 0.08 5.43
CA ILE A 42 -3.67 -0.06 5.61
C ILE A 42 -4.48 0.24 4.34
N PRO A 43 -4.39 1.42 3.70
CA PRO A 43 -5.20 1.71 2.52
C PRO A 43 -4.86 0.79 1.36
N LEU A 44 -3.59 0.40 1.19
CA LEU A 44 -3.18 -0.53 0.15
C LEU A 44 -3.77 -1.93 0.36
N CYS A 45 -3.70 -2.46 1.58
CA CYS A 45 -4.30 -3.74 1.94
C CYS A 45 -5.82 -3.73 1.77
N LEU A 46 -6.48 -2.63 2.14
CA LEU A 46 -7.93 -2.49 2.03
C LEU A 46 -8.37 -2.47 0.57
N LEU A 47 -7.71 -1.67 -0.28
CA LEU A 47 -7.99 -1.63 -1.72
C LEU A 47 -7.72 -3.00 -2.38
N PHE A 48 -6.61 -3.65 -2.04
CA PHE A 48 -6.29 -4.99 -2.53
C PHE A 48 -7.38 -6.01 -2.16
N TYR A 49 -7.82 -6.02 -0.91
CA TYR A 49 -8.85 -6.94 -0.42
C TYR A 49 -10.19 -6.74 -1.13
N ILE A 50 -10.65 -5.48 -1.22
CA ILE A 50 -11.91 -5.15 -1.90
C ILE A 50 -11.83 -5.50 -3.38
N GLY A 51 -10.75 -5.10 -4.06
CA GLY A 51 -10.53 -5.38 -5.48
C GLY A 51 -10.50 -6.89 -5.77
N TYR A 52 -9.81 -7.67 -4.94
CA TYR A 52 -9.77 -9.13 -5.08
C TYR A 52 -11.14 -9.79 -4.90
N ARG A 53 -11.91 -9.35 -3.89
CA ARG A 53 -13.27 -9.84 -3.65
C ARG A 53 -14.21 -9.50 -4.81
N TRP A 54 -14.11 -8.29 -5.36
CA TRP A 54 -14.89 -7.86 -6.51
C TRP A 54 -14.53 -8.68 -7.75
N TYR A 55 -13.23 -8.80 -8.09
CA TYR A 55 -12.78 -9.59 -9.23
C TYR A 55 -13.32 -11.03 -9.19
N LYS A 56 -13.23 -11.70 -8.03
CA LYS A 56 -13.80 -13.06 -7.88
C LYS A 56 -15.31 -13.11 -8.08
N ARG A 57 -16.05 -12.09 -7.62
CA ARG A 57 -17.49 -12.00 -7.83
C ARG A 57 -17.83 -11.82 -9.30
N GLU A 58 -17.13 -10.96 -10.03
CA GLU A 58 -17.36 -10.75 -11.47
C GLU A 58 -17.08 -12.04 -12.26
N GLN A 59 -15.97 -12.73 -11.97
CA GLN A 59 -15.67 -14.01 -12.61
C GLN A 59 -16.75 -15.07 -12.35
N PHE A 60 -17.34 -15.08 -11.14
CA PHE A 60 -18.48 -15.92 -10.83
C PHE A 60 -19.72 -15.52 -11.63
N ILE A 61 -20.09 -14.23 -11.67
CA ILE A 61 -21.26 -13.74 -12.40
C ILE A 61 -21.13 -14.06 -13.90
N VAL A 62 -19.98 -13.72 -14.51
CA VAL A 62 -19.70 -13.99 -15.92
C VAL A 62 -19.84 -15.47 -16.27
N LYS A 63 -19.35 -16.37 -15.41
CA LYS A 63 -19.46 -17.81 -15.64
C LYS A 63 -20.89 -18.36 -15.50
N ASN A 64 -21.75 -17.72 -14.72
CA ASN A 64 -23.15 -18.14 -14.58
C ASN A 64 -24.06 -17.50 -15.64
N GLU A 65 -23.77 -16.28 -16.08
CA GLU A 65 -24.51 -15.59 -17.14
C GLU A 65 -24.19 -16.19 -18.51
N ASN A 66 -22.93 -16.53 -18.75
CA ASN A 66 -22.52 -17.25 -19.95
C ASN A 66 -21.86 -18.57 -19.56
N PRO A 67 -22.64 -19.66 -19.39
CA PRO A 67 -22.11 -20.97 -18.99
C PRO A 67 -21.25 -21.64 -20.06
N ASN A 68 -21.23 -21.11 -21.28
CA ASN A 68 -20.31 -21.53 -22.34
C ASN A 68 -19.61 -20.30 -22.96
N PRO A 69 -18.72 -19.63 -22.20
CA PRO A 69 -18.07 -18.43 -22.68
C PRO A 69 -16.97 -18.83 -23.70
N ASN A 70 -17.33 -18.70 -24.98
CA ASN A 70 -16.69 -19.11 -26.26
C ASN A 70 -17.04 -20.52 -26.77
N PRO A 71 -17.05 -20.75 -28.12
CA PRO A 71 -17.03 -22.08 -28.72
C PRO A 71 -15.78 -22.88 -28.35
#